data_AF-A0A447TLN1-F1
#
_entry.id   AF-A0A447TLN1-F1
#
_cell.length_a   1.000
_cell.length_b   1.000
_cell.length_c   1.000
_cell.angle_alpha   90.00
_cell.angle_beta   90.00
_cell.angle_gamma   90.00
#
_symmetry.space_group_name_H-M   'P 1'
#
loop_
_entity.id
_entity.type
_entity.pdbx_description
1 polymer ?
#
loop_
_entity_poly.entity_id
_entity_poly.type
_entity_poly.pdbx_seq_one_letter_code
_entity_poly.pdbx_strand_id
1 'polypeptide(L)' 'MDSGAVLEVIATDPGAPKDFEAFCRQTGNGLLESTTTGEGKFRMVLRRK' A
#
# COMPACT_ATOMS: atom_id res chain seq x y z
N MET A 1 -15.34 -5.75 3.58
CA MET A 1 -14.34 -5.64 2.51
C MET A 1 -14.04 -7.03 2.03
N ASP A 2 -14.40 -7.30 0.78
CA ASP A 2 -14.32 -8.62 0.15
C ASP A 2 -12.88 -9.01 -0.22
N SER A 3 -12.61 -10.32 -0.23
CA SER A 3 -11.36 -10.86 -0.79
C SER A 3 -11.22 -10.42 -2.25
N GLY A 4 -10.00 -10.06 -2.64
CA GLY A 4 -9.70 -9.54 -3.98
C GLY A 4 -9.98 -8.06 -4.18
N ALA A 5 -10.57 -7.35 -3.20
CA ALA A 5 -10.78 -5.92 -3.28
C ALA A 5 -9.44 -5.17 -3.39
N VAL A 6 -9.43 -4.12 -4.22
CA VAL A 6 -8.28 -3.23 -4.38
C VAL A 6 -8.50 -1.99 -3.52
N LEU A 7 -7.49 -1.67 -2.70
CA LEU A 7 -7.45 -0.49 -1.85
C LEU A 7 -6.32 0.42 -2.32
N GLU A 8 -6.66 1.67 -2.57
CA GLU A 8 -5.67 2.74 -2.76
C GLU A 8 -5.45 3.47 -1.44
N VAL A 9 -4.20 3.69 -1.09
CA VAL A 9 -3.76 4.41 0.11
C VAL A 9 -2.85 5.55 -0.30
N ILE A 10 -3.17 6.75 0.16
CA ILE A 10 -2.30 7.93 0.07
C ILE A 10 -1.77 8.24 1.47
N ALA A 11 -0.46 8.23 1.63
CA ALA A 11 0.22 8.55 2.87
C ALA A 11 1.19 9.72 2.68
N THR A 12 1.44 10.52 3.71
CA THR A 12 2.49 11.57 3.72
C THR A 12 3.70 11.16 4.54
N ASP A 13 3.64 10.00 5.19
CA ASP A 13 4.71 9.49 6.03
C ASP A 13 5.79 8.80 5.17
N PRO A 14 7.08 9.13 5.34
CA PRO A 14 8.16 8.53 4.56
C PRO A 14 8.44 7.05 4.89
N GLY A 15 7.95 6.54 6.03
CA GLY A 15 8.04 5.12 6.40
C GLY A 15 6.96 4.26 5.76
N ALA A 16 5.82 4.85 5.39
CA ALA A 16 4.64 4.14 4.89
C ALA A 16 4.93 3.10 3.79
N PRO A 17 5.73 3.38 2.74
CA PRO A 17 6.01 2.37 1.71
C PRO A 17 6.59 1.07 2.27
N LYS A 18 7.51 1.15 3.24
CA LYS A 18 8.13 -0.03 3.86
C LYS A 18 7.17 -0.75 4.80
N ASP A 19 6.38 0.01 5.54
CA ASP A 19 5.40 -0.56 6.46
C ASP A 19 4.29 -1.31 5.71
N PHE A 20 3.81 -0.75 4.59
CA PHE A 20 2.81 -1.40 3.74
C PHE A 20 3.36 -2.62 2.99
N GLU A 21 4.63 -2.61 2.60
CA GLU A 21 5.31 -3.81 2.07
C GLU A 21 5.35 -4.93 3.11
N ALA A 22 5.79 -4.62 4.34
CA ALA A 22 5.84 -5.57 5.44
C ALA A 22 4.44 -6.07 5.84
N PHE A 23 3.45 -5.18 5.88
CA PHE A 23 2.05 -5.51 6.14
C PHE A 23 1.51 -6.49 5.11
N CYS A 24 1.71 -6.23 3.81
CA CYS A 24 1.31 -7.14 2.74
C CYS A 24 1.95 -8.51 2.89
N ARG A 25 3.27 -8.55 3.15
CA ARG A 25 4.01 -9.81 3.35
C ARG A 25 3.48 -10.62 4.54
N GLN A 26 3.17 -9.98 5.66
CA GLN A 26 2.69 -10.67 6.88
C GLN A 26 1.25 -11.14 6.78
N THR A 27 0.39 -10.34 6.13
CA THR A 27 -1.05 -10.63 6.02
C THR A 27 -1.41 -11.46 4.78
N GLY A 28 -0.49 -11.60 3.84
CA GLY A 28 -0.71 -12.25 2.56
C GLY A 28 -1.45 -11.39 1.53
N ASN A 29 -1.69 -10.11 1.83
CA ASN A 29 -2.19 -9.15 0.85
C ASN A 29 -1.14 -8.89 -0.23
N GLY A 30 -1.59 -8.53 -1.44
CA GLY A 30 -0.68 -8.18 -2.53
C GLY A 30 -0.44 -6.67 -2.57
N LEU A 31 0.81 -6.22 -2.52
CA LEU A 31 1.16 -4.84 -2.88
C LEU A 31 1.27 -4.78 -4.41
N LEU A 32 0.36 -4.06 -5.06
CA LEU A 32 0.30 -3.93 -6.52
C LEU A 32 1.14 -2.75 -7.02
N GLU A 33 1.12 -1.63 -6.30
CA GLU A 33 1.87 -0.43 -6.66
C GLU A 33 2.35 0.29 -5.40
N SER A 34 3.53 0.92 -5.47
CA SER A 34 4.06 1.82 -4.46
C SER A 34 4.88 2.91 -5.16
N THR A 35 4.35 4.13 -5.17
CA THR A 35 4.87 5.25 -5.95
C THR A 35 4.97 6.50 -5.09
N THR A 36 6.08 7.23 -5.19
CA THR A 36 6.19 8.58 -4.62
C THR A 36 5.51 9.56 -5.57
N THR A 37 4.51 10.26 -5.06
CA THR A 37 3.82 11.34 -5.77
C THR A 37 4.47 12.70 -5.47
N GLY A 38 4.09 13.74 -6.21
CA GLY A 38 4.51 15.11 -5.90
C GLY A 38 4.11 15.52 -4.47
N GLU A 39 4.81 16.50 -3.91
CA GLU A 39 4.55 17.05 -2.56
C GLU A 39 4.87 16.10 -1.38
N GLY A 40 5.68 15.06 -1.58
CA GLY A 40 6.11 14.16 -0.49
C GLY A 40 5.03 13.19 -0.03
N LYS A 41 4.01 12.95 -0.87
CA LYS A 41 2.97 11.94 -0.67
C LYS A 41 3.39 10.61 -1.33
N PHE A 42 2.92 9.51 -0.80
CA PHE A 42 3.14 8.15 -1.26
C PHE A 42 1.80 7.52 -1.61
N ARG A 43 1.70 6.99 -2.82
CA ARG A 43 0.53 6.25 -3.30
C ARG A 43 0.87 4.76 -3.28
N MET A 44 0.05 3.99 -2.58
CA MET A 44 0.18 2.54 -2.50
C MET A 44 -1.13 1.89 -2.91
N VAL A 45 -1.06 0.88 -3.77
CA VAL A 45 -2.22 0.11 -4.22
C VAL A 45 -2.08 -1.31 -3.71
N LEU A 46 -3.05 -1.78 -2.94
CA LEU A 46 -3.05 -3.09 -2.31
C LEU A 46 -4.23 -3.92 -2.81
N ARG A 47 -4.03 -5.23 -2.97
CA ARG A 47 -5.09 -6.21 -3.20
C ARG A 47 -5.26 -7.05 -1.96
N ARG A 48 -6.46 -7.06 -1.40
CA ARG A 48 -6.79 -7.95 -0.28
C ARG A 48 -6.77 -9.40 -0.72
N LYS A 49 -6.15 -10.26 0.08
CA LYS A 49 -6.33 -11.70 0.00
C LYS A 49 -7.69 -12.13 0.53
#